data_AF-A0A842KJX3-F1
#
_entry.id   AF-A0A842KJX3-F1
#
_cell.length_a   1.000
_cell.length_b   1.000
_cell.length_c   1.000
_cell.angle_alpha   90.00
_cell.angle_beta   90.00
_cell.angle_gamma   90.00
#
_symmetry.space_group_name_H-M   'P 1'
#
loop_
_entity.id
_entity.type
_entity.pdbx_description
1 polymer ?
#
loop_
_entity_poly.entity_id
_entity_poly.type
_entity_poly.pdbx_seq_one_letter_code
_entity_poly.pdbx_strand_id
1 'polypeptide(L)'
;MHLRIATKQMEERIKRIAKEIKENPAKLIPECGGKCSKCYFRKIKDKIEKIDDEKFLKKMCKKKGFISAIALTIMLNEQKIPYVAFIKAGNENIYYAKRGKVKDELLAGLQNWDKPNVRLLAYEEIAKKNKIYLFSLPDRLICSKEMPDEFFDFISKKFGCDRGILIKWKEKIMKVCNDFNSLKKISEYFYYPPFENEIEIELENDFINCKNECKECYMKDELKIDDRKYREGEISDKEFIDISKREILSRIEDKKVFVIGDECYGDNAQAFIEKIDPKEWEKSEIERILKEEKRGIILSSPSSAKLLEKYGISTKDLKEKYERKEKEKIIKGLPEIEAKEIANFIDNIARAYKLYGKEGLLREIKARKMNVKEKAISYAFIFSLDIKSEEWKYSRMEKDFGIHLSSYAKRLIDAEGENYKKILEEFVREVG
;
A
#
# COMPACT_ATOMS: atom_id res chain seq x y z
N MET A 1 23.02 39.09 13.78
CA MET A 1 23.27 38.85 12.34
C MET A 1 24.58 38.11 12.22
N HIS A 2 24.57 36.86 11.73
CA HIS A 2 25.79 36.06 11.57
C HIS A 2 26.38 36.28 10.17
N LEU A 3 27.51 36.99 10.11
CA LEU A 3 28.32 37.11 8.90
C LEU A 3 29.29 35.92 8.82
N ARG A 4 29.51 35.41 7.61
CA ARG A 4 30.49 34.36 7.32
C ARG A 4 31.42 34.82 6.21
N ILE A 5 32.66 34.34 6.23
CA ILE A 5 33.60 34.54 5.13
C ILE A 5 32.99 33.87 3.88
N ALA A 6 32.93 34.61 2.78
CA ALA A 6 32.43 34.06 1.53
C ALA A 6 33.44 33.07 0.95
N THR A 7 32.99 31.87 0.58
CA THR A 7 33.83 30.97 -0.22
C THR A 7 33.91 31.49 -1.65
N LYS A 8 34.95 31.10 -2.38
CA LYS A 8 35.14 31.48 -3.79
C LYS A 8 33.91 31.11 -4.64
N GLN A 9 33.35 29.92 -4.44
CA GLN A 9 32.14 29.45 -5.13
C GLN A 9 30.92 30.33 -4.86
N MET A 10 30.75 30.80 -3.62
CA MET A 10 29.63 31.67 -3.25
C MET A 10 29.78 33.06 -3.87
N GLU A 11 31.00 33.62 -3.84
CA GLU A 11 31.31 34.90 -4.47
C GLU A 11 31.08 34.85 -5.99
N GLU A 12 31.59 33.83 -6.67
CA GLU A 12 31.42 33.62 -8.11
C GLU A 12 29.93 33.51 -8.49
N ARG A 13 29.15 32.75 -7.73
CA ARG A 13 27.71 32.61 -7.97
C ARG A 13 26.97 33.94 -7.83
N ILE A 14 27.19 34.68 -6.73
CA ILE A 14 26.53 35.98 -6.51
C ILE A 14 26.92 36.99 -7.60
N LYS A 15 28.19 37.02 -8.00
CA LYS A 15 28.67 37.86 -9.10
C LYS A 15 28.04 37.49 -10.44
N ARG A 16 27.90 36.20 -10.74
CA ARG A 16 27.20 35.73 -11.94
C ARG A 16 25.77 36.24 -11.99
N ILE A 17 25.01 36.10 -10.90
CA ILE A 17 23.63 36.61 -10.82
C ILE A 17 23.59 38.14 -10.95
N ALA A 18 24.51 38.85 -10.29
CA ALA A 18 24.64 40.29 -10.43
C ALA A 18 24.90 40.72 -11.88
N LYS A 19 25.77 39.99 -12.61
CA LYS A 19 26.06 40.20 -14.02
C LYS A 19 24.83 39.98 -14.89
N GLU A 20 24.14 38.86 -14.73
CA GLU A 20 22.91 38.56 -15.48
C GLU A 20 21.83 39.63 -15.27
N ILE A 21 21.67 40.10 -14.03
CA ILE A 21 20.72 41.18 -13.72
C ILE A 21 21.18 42.50 -14.31
N LYS A 22 22.49 42.78 -14.37
CA LYS A 22 23.03 43.98 -15.03
C LYS A 22 22.77 43.96 -16.53
N GLU A 23 22.96 42.81 -17.18
CA GLU A 23 22.79 42.64 -18.63
C GLU A 23 21.31 42.63 -19.05
N ASN A 24 20.43 42.03 -18.24
CA ASN A 24 19.00 42.05 -18.49
C ASN A 24 18.21 42.32 -17.20
N PRO A 25 18.11 43.59 -16.76
CA PRO A 25 17.36 43.95 -15.56
C PRO A 25 15.85 43.65 -15.65
N ALA A 26 15.31 43.60 -16.88
CA ALA A 26 13.90 43.37 -17.12
C ALA A 26 13.44 41.95 -16.74
N LYS A 27 14.35 40.97 -16.64
CA LYS A 27 14.05 39.60 -16.15
C LYS A 27 13.43 39.58 -14.76
N LEU A 28 13.65 40.62 -13.96
CA LEU A 28 13.09 40.77 -12.61
C LEU A 28 11.63 41.23 -12.59
N ILE A 29 11.05 41.53 -13.76
CA ILE A 29 9.64 41.89 -13.88
C ILE A 29 8.85 40.64 -14.24
N PRO A 30 7.87 40.23 -13.40
CA PRO A 30 7.00 39.12 -13.74
C PRO A 30 6.24 39.36 -15.04
N GLU A 31 6.14 38.32 -15.87
CA GLU A 31 5.31 38.29 -17.05
C GLU A 31 3.83 38.35 -16.65
N CYS A 32 3.02 39.02 -17.46
CA CYS A 32 1.60 39.17 -17.16
C CYS A 32 0.82 38.00 -17.79
N GLY A 33 0.31 37.10 -16.94
CA GLY A 33 -0.47 35.93 -17.38
C GLY A 33 -1.98 36.18 -17.48
N GLY A 34 -2.45 37.43 -17.48
CA GLY A 34 -3.88 37.71 -17.49
C GLY A 34 -4.26 39.14 -17.85
N LYS A 35 -5.56 39.42 -17.88
CA LYS A 35 -6.10 40.75 -18.19
C LYS A 35 -6.13 41.61 -16.93
N CYS A 36 -5.19 42.55 -16.79
CA CYS A 36 -5.19 43.54 -15.72
C CYS A 36 -5.50 44.95 -16.28
N SER A 37 -6.34 45.72 -15.58
CA SER A 37 -6.64 47.11 -15.94
C SER A 37 -5.44 48.04 -15.72
N LYS A 38 -4.55 47.68 -14.76
CA LYS A 38 -3.32 48.40 -14.48
C LYS A 38 -2.26 47.46 -13.91
N CYS A 39 -1.12 47.36 -14.58
CA CYS A 39 0.01 46.57 -14.09
C CYS A 39 0.79 47.34 -13.02
N TYR A 40 0.90 46.77 -11.81
CA TYR A 40 1.71 47.33 -10.72
C TYR A 40 3.19 47.41 -11.08
N PHE A 41 3.70 46.40 -11.78
CA PHE A 41 5.10 46.32 -12.17
C PHE A 41 5.50 47.34 -13.24
N ARG A 42 4.56 48.02 -13.91
CA ARG A 42 4.87 49.07 -14.89
C ARG A 42 5.78 50.16 -14.30
N LYS A 43 5.42 50.69 -13.12
CA LYS A 43 6.24 51.72 -12.44
C LYS A 43 7.60 51.20 -11.97
N ILE A 44 7.73 49.90 -11.74
CA ILE A 44 8.99 49.26 -11.38
C ILE A 44 9.85 49.14 -12.64
N LYS A 45 9.26 48.68 -13.75
CA LYS A 45 9.90 48.60 -15.06
C LYS A 45 10.47 49.97 -15.50
N ASP A 46 9.68 51.04 -15.43
CA ASP A 46 10.13 52.41 -15.77
C ASP A 46 11.34 52.88 -14.94
N LYS A 47 11.52 52.34 -13.73
CA LYS A 47 12.67 52.65 -12.86
C LYS A 47 13.85 51.72 -13.11
N ILE A 48 13.59 50.47 -13.47
CA ILE A 48 14.61 49.48 -13.84
C ILE A 48 15.31 49.92 -15.13
N GLU A 49 14.58 50.46 -16.10
CA GLU A 49 15.16 50.99 -17.35
C GLU A 49 16.14 52.16 -17.14
N LYS A 50 16.12 52.80 -15.95
CA LYS A 50 17.04 53.90 -15.60
C LYS A 50 18.29 53.42 -14.87
N ILE A 51 18.43 52.12 -14.62
CA ILE A 51 19.52 51.56 -13.82
C ILE A 51 20.87 51.66 -14.53
N ASP A 52 20.88 51.72 -15.86
CA ASP A 52 22.10 51.90 -16.66
C ASP A 52 22.72 53.30 -16.50
N ASP A 53 21.94 54.29 -16.06
CA ASP A 53 22.47 55.60 -15.71
C ASP A 53 23.24 55.52 -14.38
N GLU A 54 24.56 55.71 -14.45
CA GLU A 54 25.45 55.56 -13.30
C GLU A 54 25.08 56.47 -12.11
N LYS A 55 24.59 57.69 -12.39
CA LYS A 55 24.13 58.63 -11.37
C LYS A 55 22.88 58.09 -10.67
N PHE A 56 21.93 57.56 -11.41
CA PHE A 56 20.72 56.94 -10.90
C PHE A 56 21.04 55.67 -10.09
N LEU A 57 21.92 54.80 -10.59
CA LEU A 57 22.38 53.59 -9.90
C LEU A 57 22.98 53.94 -8.53
N LYS A 58 23.97 54.86 -8.49
CA LYS A 58 24.60 55.35 -7.24
C LYS A 58 23.58 55.98 -6.29
N LYS A 59 22.59 56.71 -6.81
CA LYS A 59 21.50 57.29 -6.02
C LYS A 59 20.60 56.21 -5.42
N MET A 60 20.26 55.16 -6.17
CA MET A 60 19.40 54.08 -5.69
C MET A 60 20.08 53.24 -4.61
N CYS A 61 21.40 52.99 -4.69
CA CYS A 61 22.14 52.26 -3.66
C CYS A 61 22.04 52.86 -2.24
N LYS A 62 21.72 54.16 -2.12
CA LYS A 62 21.54 54.86 -0.84
C LYS A 62 20.11 54.76 -0.29
N LYS A 63 19.16 54.26 -1.08
CA LYS A 63 17.73 54.17 -0.73
C LYS A 63 17.36 52.82 -0.12
N LYS A 64 16.06 52.62 0.13
CA LYS A 64 15.45 51.35 0.59
C LYS A 64 14.53 50.78 -0.50
N GLY A 65 14.13 49.53 -0.33
CA GLY A 65 13.13 48.86 -1.17
C GLY A 65 13.68 48.20 -2.44
N PHE A 66 12.77 47.68 -3.27
CA PHE A 66 13.07 46.78 -4.39
C PHE A 66 14.12 47.34 -5.38
N ILE A 67 13.93 48.57 -5.89
CA ILE A 67 14.88 49.18 -6.84
C ILE A 67 16.27 49.40 -6.22
N SER A 68 16.34 49.74 -4.92
CA SER A 68 17.63 49.85 -4.22
C SER A 68 18.31 48.49 -4.11
N ALA A 69 17.54 47.43 -3.86
CA ALA A 69 18.03 46.06 -3.79
C ALA A 69 18.62 45.59 -5.12
N ILE A 70 17.98 45.93 -6.25
CA ILE A 70 18.49 45.66 -7.60
C ILE A 70 19.81 46.41 -7.82
N ALA A 71 19.83 47.72 -7.55
CA ALA A 71 21.02 48.55 -7.73
C ALA A 71 22.21 48.02 -6.91
N LEU A 72 21.98 47.67 -5.65
CA LEU A 72 22.99 47.08 -4.77
C LEU A 72 23.47 45.71 -5.27
N THR A 73 22.58 44.89 -5.85
CA THR A 73 22.92 43.59 -6.42
C THR A 73 23.80 43.76 -7.66
N ILE A 74 23.44 44.66 -8.58
CA ILE A 74 24.23 44.95 -9.80
C ILE A 74 25.65 45.40 -9.46
N MET A 75 25.81 46.25 -8.44
CA MET A 75 27.13 46.71 -7.99
C MET A 75 28.04 45.58 -7.50
N LEU A 76 27.51 44.41 -7.13
CA LEU A 76 28.32 43.27 -6.70
C LEU A 76 29.13 42.65 -7.85
N ASN A 77 28.70 42.83 -9.09
CA ASN A 77 29.39 42.30 -10.28
C ASN A 77 30.88 42.71 -10.32
N GLU A 78 31.18 43.94 -9.88
CA GLU A 78 32.52 44.55 -9.96
C GLU A 78 33.22 44.62 -8.59
N GLN A 79 32.56 44.19 -7.51
CA GLN A 79 33.07 44.36 -6.14
C GLN A 79 33.53 43.04 -5.53
N LYS A 80 34.53 43.08 -4.64
CA LYS A 80 34.88 41.94 -3.81
C LYS A 80 33.77 41.68 -2.78
N ILE A 81 33.42 40.41 -2.59
CA ILE A 81 32.41 39.98 -1.60
C ILE A 81 33.11 39.18 -0.49
N PRO A 82 33.77 39.85 0.48
CA PRO A 82 34.53 39.13 1.52
C PRO A 82 33.63 38.40 2.52
N TYR A 83 32.41 38.89 2.73
CA TYR A 83 31.47 38.35 3.71
C TYR A 83 30.08 38.21 3.12
N VAL A 84 29.38 37.16 3.55
CA VAL A 84 27.96 36.93 3.27
C VAL A 84 27.19 36.78 4.58
N ALA A 85 25.91 37.12 4.53
CA ALA A 85 24.92 36.73 5.51
C ALA A 85 24.11 35.53 4.96
N PHE A 86 23.22 34.96 5.78
CA PHE A 86 22.28 33.94 5.33
C PHE A 86 20.90 34.12 5.93
N ILE A 87 19.88 33.68 5.20
CA ILE A 87 18.54 33.44 5.70
C ILE A 87 18.35 31.92 5.74
N LYS A 88 17.77 31.40 6.82
CA LYS A 88 17.42 29.99 6.92
C LYS A 88 16.08 29.77 6.23
N ALA A 89 16.02 28.88 5.24
CA ALA A 89 14.79 28.46 4.57
C ALA A 89 14.74 26.93 4.60
N GLY A 90 13.87 26.39 5.47
CA GLY A 90 13.87 24.97 5.80
C GLY A 90 15.24 24.51 6.32
N ASN A 91 15.82 23.52 5.64
CA ASN A 91 17.13 22.95 5.96
C ASN A 91 18.30 23.63 5.19
N GLU A 92 18.01 24.62 4.34
CA GLU A 92 19.02 25.33 3.56
C GLU A 92 19.35 26.70 4.17
N ASN A 93 20.63 27.08 4.06
CA ASN A 93 21.08 28.45 4.29
C ASN A 93 21.17 29.17 2.94
N ILE A 94 20.30 30.17 2.74
CA ILE A 94 20.32 31.03 1.56
C ILE A 94 21.31 32.16 1.81
N TYR A 95 22.49 32.04 1.21
CA TYR A 95 23.55 33.03 1.37
C TYR A 95 23.38 34.22 0.43
N TYR A 96 23.70 35.40 0.93
CA TYR A 96 23.64 36.65 0.19
C TYR A 96 24.64 37.68 0.75
N ALA A 97 25.11 38.58 -0.10
CA ALA A 97 25.93 39.72 0.28
C ALA A 97 25.05 40.81 0.90
N LYS A 98 25.25 41.09 2.18
CA LYS A 98 24.55 42.17 2.88
C LYS A 98 25.17 43.53 2.51
N ARG A 99 24.36 44.40 1.88
CA ARG A 99 24.76 45.77 1.52
C ARG A 99 23.60 46.76 1.72
N GLY A 100 23.95 48.02 1.98
CA GLY A 100 22.99 49.13 2.08
C GLY A 100 21.96 48.96 3.20
N LYS A 101 20.84 49.69 3.08
CA LYS A 101 19.76 49.76 4.08
C LYS A 101 18.52 48.93 3.68
N VAL A 102 18.70 47.95 2.81
CA VAL A 102 17.64 47.08 2.28
C VAL A 102 17.43 45.88 3.22
N LYS A 103 16.17 45.42 3.32
CA LYS A 103 15.79 44.18 4.01
C LYS A 103 16.55 42.97 3.47
N ASP A 104 16.73 41.97 4.33
CA ASP A 104 17.54 40.78 4.04
C ASP A 104 16.87 39.93 2.94
N GLU A 105 15.56 39.77 3.01
CA GLU A 105 14.73 38.94 2.11
C GLU A 105 14.81 39.44 0.67
N LEU A 106 14.84 40.77 0.48
CA LEU A 106 15.02 41.41 -0.82
C LEU A 106 16.38 41.08 -1.44
N LEU A 107 17.45 41.19 -0.65
CA LEU A 107 18.80 40.89 -1.13
C LEU A 107 18.97 39.39 -1.36
N ALA A 108 18.47 38.56 -0.46
CA ALA A 108 18.52 37.11 -0.57
C ALA A 108 17.78 36.61 -1.82
N GLY A 109 16.55 37.08 -2.06
CA GLY A 109 15.76 36.69 -3.23
C GLY A 109 16.38 37.15 -4.56
N LEU A 110 16.89 38.39 -4.63
CA LEU A 110 17.50 38.89 -5.87
C LEU A 110 18.87 38.26 -6.17
N GLN A 111 19.71 38.04 -5.16
CA GLN A 111 21.04 37.45 -5.37
C GLN A 111 21.01 35.94 -5.55
N ASN A 112 19.87 35.29 -5.27
CA ASN A 112 19.59 33.89 -5.55
C ASN A 112 18.45 33.76 -6.57
N TRP A 113 18.36 34.70 -7.52
CA TRP A 113 17.26 34.71 -8.48
C TRP A 113 17.24 33.45 -9.36
N ASP A 114 18.38 32.78 -9.56
CA ASP A 114 18.46 31.48 -10.23
C ASP A 114 17.72 30.34 -9.51
N LYS A 115 17.39 30.49 -8.23
CA LYS A 115 16.61 29.53 -7.44
C LYS A 115 15.11 29.91 -7.44
N PRO A 116 14.22 29.19 -8.14
CA PRO A 116 12.81 29.57 -8.24
C PRO A 116 12.07 29.59 -6.90
N ASN A 117 12.44 28.68 -5.99
CA ASN A 117 11.86 28.59 -4.66
C ASN A 117 12.35 29.68 -3.68
N VAL A 118 13.39 30.44 -4.06
CA VAL A 118 13.99 31.49 -3.23
C VAL A 118 13.70 32.88 -3.76
N ARG A 119 13.63 33.06 -5.08
CA ARG A 119 13.49 34.40 -5.71
C ARG A 119 12.24 35.15 -5.24
N LEU A 120 11.19 34.43 -4.85
CA LEU A 120 9.93 35.01 -4.37
C LEU A 120 10.09 35.83 -3.08
N LEU A 121 11.14 35.59 -2.27
CA LEU A 121 11.47 36.43 -1.11
C LEU A 121 11.64 37.91 -1.50
N ALA A 122 12.12 38.19 -2.72
CA ALA A 122 12.27 39.56 -3.19
C ALA A 122 10.94 40.26 -3.51
N TYR A 123 9.85 39.51 -3.63
CA TYR A 123 8.55 40.03 -4.05
C TYR A 123 7.51 40.00 -2.93
N GLU A 124 7.84 39.41 -1.78
CA GLU A 124 6.95 39.19 -0.64
C GLU A 124 6.10 40.42 -0.29
N GLU A 125 6.76 41.54 0.00
CA GLU A 125 6.09 42.79 0.38
C GLU A 125 5.25 43.36 -0.76
N ILE A 126 5.73 43.26 -2.00
CA ILE A 126 5.03 43.75 -3.19
C ILE A 126 3.75 42.95 -3.39
N ALA A 127 3.85 41.63 -3.36
CA ALA A 127 2.75 40.74 -3.62
C ALA A 127 1.69 40.80 -2.53
N LYS A 128 2.10 40.77 -1.26
CA LYS A 128 1.17 40.88 -0.11
C LYS A 128 0.43 42.22 -0.09
N LYS A 129 1.14 43.33 -0.29
CA LYS A 129 0.54 44.68 -0.24
C LYS A 129 -0.46 44.92 -1.37
N ASN A 130 -0.17 44.39 -2.56
CA ASN A 130 -0.97 44.64 -3.76
C ASN A 130 -1.89 43.47 -4.13
N LYS A 131 -1.94 42.42 -3.30
CA LYS A 131 -2.70 41.19 -3.51
C LYS A 131 -2.40 40.52 -4.87
N ILE A 132 -1.10 40.42 -5.19
CA ILE A 132 -0.63 39.88 -6.46
C ILE A 132 -0.21 38.43 -6.27
N TYR A 133 -0.77 37.57 -7.12
CA TYR A 133 -0.45 36.16 -7.21
C TYR A 133 0.79 36.00 -8.09
N LEU A 134 1.84 35.39 -7.54
CA LEU A 134 3.10 35.18 -8.23
C LEU A 134 3.43 33.70 -8.32
N PHE A 135 3.75 33.25 -9.53
CA PHE A 135 4.16 31.90 -9.84
C PHE A 135 5.62 31.90 -10.30
N SER A 136 6.45 31.05 -9.72
CA SER A 136 7.89 30.99 -9.98
C SER A 136 8.25 29.74 -10.77
N LEU A 137 8.63 29.94 -12.03
CA LEU A 137 9.11 28.89 -12.93
C LEU A 137 10.65 28.87 -12.95
N PRO A 138 11.30 27.83 -13.50
CA PRO A 138 12.75 27.72 -13.56
C PRO A 138 13.46 29.00 -14.07
N ASP A 139 12.94 29.60 -15.13
CA ASP A 139 13.56 30.68 -15.90
C ASP A 139 12.85 32.03 -15.77
N ARG A 140 11.59 32.07 -15.30
CA ARG A 140 10.77 33.29 -15.24
C ARG A 140 9.83 33.37 -14.03
N LEU A 141 9.16 34.51 -13.90
CA LEU A 141 8.09 34.75 -12.93
C LEU A 141 6.82 35.13 -13.69
N ILE A 142 5.67 34.61 -13.28
CA ILE A 142 4.38 34.96 -13.85
C ILE A 142 3.51 35.60 -12.77
N CYS A 143 2.87 36.71 -13.12
CA CYS A 143 1.83 37.37 -12.35
C CYS A 143 0.47 37.09 -13.00
N SER A 144 -0.39 36.30 -12.35
CA SER A 144 -1.72 35.94 -12.87
C SER A 144 -2.68 35.65 -11.71
N LYS A 145 -3.98 35.95 -11.82
CA LYS A 145 -4.97 35.57 -10.78
C LYS A 145 -5.30 34.07 -10.77
N GLU A 146 -5.02 33.41 -11.88
CA GLU A 146 -5.29 31.99 -12.08
C GLU A 146 -3.97 31.27 -12.31
N MET A 147 -3.92 30.01 -11.88
CA MET A 147 -2.74 29.18 -12.03
C MET A 147 -2.43 28.97 -13.53
N PRO A 148 -1.27 29.45 -14.04
CA PRO A 148 -0.88 29.23 -15.43
C PRO A 148 -0.73 27.75 -15.77
N ASP A 149 -1.00 27.34 -17.01
CA ASP A 149 -0.82 25.97 -17.48
C ASP A 149 0.63 25.50 -17.35
N GLU A 150 1.58 26.33 -17.79
CA GLU A 150 3.01 26.03 -17.69
C GLU A 150 3.49 25.85 -16.24
N PHE A 151 2.86 26.57 -15.29
CA PHE A 151 3.16 26.39 -13.88
C PHE A 151 2.63 25.04 -13.39
N PHE A 152 1.40 24.69 -13.76
CA PHE A 152 0.79 23.39 -13.48
C PHE A 152 1.60 22.23 -14.07
N ASP A 153 2.09 22.36 -15.29
CA ASP A 153 2.94 21.34 -15.92
C ASP A 153 4.27 21.19 -15.18
N PHE A 154 4.87 22.32 -14.79
CA PHE A 154 6.13 22.33 -14.05
C PHE A 154 6.01 21.60 -12.69
N ILE A 155 5.02 21.96 -11.88
CA ILE A 155 4.81 21.33 -10.56
C ILE A 155 4.32 19.88 -10.70
N SER A 156 3.46 19.57 -11.66
CA SER A 156 2.99 18.19 -11.91
C SER A 156 4.14 17.29 -12.35
N LYS A 157 5.03 17.77 -13.22
CA LYS A 157 6.24 17.03 -13.59
C LYS A 157 7.21 16.84 -12.43
N LYS A 158 7.26 17.81 -11.51
CA LYS A 158 8.24 17.82 -10.41
C LYS A 158 7.81 17.00 -9.20
N PHE A 159 6.52 17.01 -8.88
CA PHE A 159 5.97 16.42 -7.66
C PHE A 159 4.91 15.35 -7.91
N GLY A 160 4.47 15.22 -9.16
CA GLY A 160 3.36 14.34 -9.53
C GLY A 160 3.70 12.86 -9.42
N CYS A 161 2.67 12.05 -9.22
CA CYS A 161 2.74 10.61 -9.30
C CYS A 161 1.41 9.99 -9.76
N ASP A 162 1.37 8.67 -9.93
CA ASP A 162 0.22 7.99 -10.55
C ASP A 162 -1.02 7.94 -9.64
N ARG A 163 -0.82 7.74 -8.33
CA ARG A 163 -1.88 7.57 -7.33
C ARG A 163 -1.52 8.24 -6.01
N GLY A 164 -2.49 8.84 -5.33
CA GLY A 164 -2.25 9.39 -4.00
C GLY A 164 -3.20 10.51 -3.60
N ILE A 165 -2.62 11.59 -3.08
CA ILE A 165 -3.34 12.77 -2.61
C ILE A 165 -3.69 13.65 -3.80
N LEU A 166 -4.95 14.03 -3.92
CA LEU A 166 -5.45 14.98 -4.89
C LEU A 166 -5.39 16.40 -4.29
N ILE A 167 -4.51 17.23 -4.84
CA ILE A 167 -4.47 18.66 -4.54
C ILE A 167 -5.28 19.37 -5.63
N LYS A 168 -6.48 19.82 -5.27
CA LYS A 168 -7.35 20.60 -6.15
C LYS A 168 -7.08 22.08 -5.96
N TRP A 169 -6.69 22.76 -7.03
CA TRP A 169 -6.57 24.21 -7.09
C TRP A 169 -7.52 24.72 -8.16
N LYS A 170 -8.72 25.13 -7.73
CA LYS A 170 -9.86 25.43 -8.63
C LYS A 170 -10.13 24.22 -9.53
N GLU A 171 -10.06 24.39 -10.85
CA GLU A 171 -10.35 23.34 -11.84
C GLU A 171 -9.17 22.39 -12.09
N LYS A 172 -7.99 22.70 -11.57
CA LYS A 172 -6.78 21.90 -11.79
C LYS A 172 -6.53 20.96 -10.64
N ILE A 173 -6.24 19.69 -10.96
CA ILE A 173 -6.03 18.63 -9.98
C ILE A 173 -4.63 18.05 -10.18
N MET A 174 -3.83 18.06 -9.12
CA MET A 174 -2.51 17.42 -9.08
C MET A 174 -2.55 16.20 -8.17
N LYS A 175 -1.86 15.12 -8.54
CA LYS A 175 -1.72 13.93 -7.71
C LYS A 175 -0.33 13.86 -7.10
N VAL A 176 -0.21 13.61 -5.80
CA VAL A 176 1.10 13.54 -5.10
C VAL A 176 1.18 12.38 -4.11
N CYS A 177 2.38 11.81 -3.93
CA CYS A 177 2.63 10.66 -3.06
C CYS A 177 4.13 10.50 -2.65
N ASN A 178 4.79 11.61 -2.34
CA ASN A 178 6.23 11.66 -2.06
C ASN A 178 6.61 11.33 -0.61
N ASP A 179 7.90 11.02 -0.38
CA ASP A 179 8.51 10.86 0.97
C ASP A 179 8.72 12.20 1.70
N PHE A 180 8.18 13.28 1.14
CA PHE A 180 8.17 14.61 1.72
C PHE A 180 6.77 15.21 1.58
N ASN A 181 6.53 16.32 2.27
CA ASN A 181 5.27 17.03 2.17
C ASN A 181 5.21 17.87 0.89
N SER A 182 4.43 17.44 -0.09
CA SER A 182 4.31 18.13 -1.37
C SER A 182 3.68 19.51 -1.26
N LEU A 183 2.75 19.73 -0.31
CA LEU A 183 2.14 21.06 -0.11
C LEU A 183 3.19 22.11 0.25
N LYS A 184 4.05 21.80 1.21
CA LYS A 184 5.14 22.69 1.61
C LYS A 184 6.13 22.90 0.50
N LYS A 185 6.39 21.90 -0.35
CA LYS A 185 7.30 22.04 -1.48
C LYS A 185 6.72 22.87 -2.63
N ILE A 186 5.44 22.69 -2.95
CA ILE A 186 4.75 23.46 -3.99
C ILE A 186 4.60 24.92 -3.55
N SER A 187 4.28 25.17 -2.27
CA SER A 187 4.11 26.53 -1.76
C SER A 187 5.37 27.38 -1.86
N GLU A 188 6.57 26.78 -1.95
CA GLU A 188 7.81 27.52 -2.21
C GLU A 188 7.85 28.18 -3.61
N TYR A 189 7.00 27.77 -4.56
CA TYR A 189 6.98 28.28 -5.95
C TYR A 189 5.80 29.21 -6.23
N PHE A 190 4.96 29.48 -5.23
CA PHE A 190 3.82 30.36 -5.34
C PHE A 190 3.83 31.37 -4.21
N TYR A 191 3.45 32.62 -4.51
CA TYR A 191 3.31 33.63 -3.48
C TYR A 191 2.01 34.42 -3.61
N TYR A 192 1.27 34.43 -2.50
CA TYR A 192 0.03 35.14 -2.24
C TYR A 192 -1.19 34.71 -3.08
N PRO A 193 -2.34 34.42 -2.44
CA PRO A 193 -2.55 34.27 -0.99
C PRO A 193 -1.76 33.07 -0.44
N PRO A 194 -1.80 32.78 0.88
CA PRO A 194 -1.23 31.53 1.40
C PRO A 194 -1.73 30.35 0.57
N PHE A 195 -0.81 29.50 0.11
CA PHE A 195 -1.11 28.39 -0.80
C PHE A 195 -2.20 27.48 -0.25
N GLU A 196 -2.18 27.24 1.06
CA GLU A 196 -3.13 26.39 1.78
C GLU A 196 -4.58 26.90 1.69
N ASN A 197 -4.80 28.18 1.41
CA ASN A 197 -6.13 28.77 1.25
C ASN A 197 -6.68 28.60 -0.17
N GLU A 198 -5.84 28.24 -1.13
CA GLU A 198 -6.22 28.10 -2.54
C GLU A 198 -6.53 26.66 -2.93
N ILE A 199 -6.31 25.72 -2.01
CA ILE A 199 -6.35 24.30 -2.30
C ILE A 199 -7.35 23.53 -1.43
N GLU A 200 -7.94 22.53 -2.05
CA GLU A 200 -8.65 21.45 -1.39
C GLU A 200 -7.81 20.18 -1.49
N ILE A 201 -7.82 19.40 -0.41
CA ILE A 201 -7.06 18.15 -0.32
C ILE A 201 -8.08 17.04 -0.26
N GLU A 202 -7.96 16.10 -1.18
CA GLU A 202 -8.74 14.88 -1.18
C GLU A 202 -7.79 13.69 -1.30
N LEU A 203 -8.26 12.53 -0.87
CA LEU A 203 -7.59 11.28 -1.11
C LEU A 203 -8.28 10.57 -2.24
N GLU A 204 -7.49 10.06 -3.19
CA GLU A 204 -8.02 9.24 -4.25
C GLU A 204 -8.64 7.97 -3.63
N ASN A 205 -9.92 7.72 -3.90
CA ASN A 205 -10.66 6.59 -3.31
C ASN A 205 -10.16 5.20 -3.77
N ASP A 206 -9.09 5.15 -4.57
CA ASP A 206 -8.49 3.93 -5.11
C ASP A 206 -7.62 3.18 -4.10
N PHE A 207 -7.52 3.64 -2.83
CA PHE A 207 -6.83 2.89 -1.77
C PHE A 207 -7.53 1.57 -1.41
N ILE A 208 -8.84 1.47 -1.68
CA ILE A 208 -9.63 0.27 -1.42
C ILE A 208 -10.52 -0.06 -2.62
N ASN A 209 -10.15 -1.13 -3.31
CA ASN A 209 -10.85 -1.67 -4.47
C ASN A 209 -12.10 -2.43 -4.03
N CYS A 210 -13.26 -1.80 -4.16
CA CYS A 210 -14.55 -2.46 -3.88
C CYS A 210 -14.86 -3.50 -4.97
N LYS A 211 -14.93 -4.77 -4.57
CA LYS A 211 -15.25 -5.91 -5.44
C LYS A 211 -16.74 -6.25 -5.46
N ASN A 212 -17.55 -5.54 -4.67
CA ASN A 212 -18.96 -5.80 -4.52
C ASN A 212 -19.76 -4.50 -4.62
N GLU A 213 -20.89 -4.54 -5.32
CA GLU A 213 -21.86 -3.44 -5.34
C GLU A 213 -22.73 -3.54 -4.08
N CYS A 214 -22.51 -2.63 -3.13
CA CYS A 214 -23.24 -2.58 -1.87
C CYS A 214 -24.45 -1.64 -2.00
N LYS A 215 -25.59 -1.99 -1.39
CA LYS A 215 -26.78 -1.10 -1.34
C LYS A 215 -26.49 0.21 -0.59
N GLU A 216 -25.72 0.11 0.48
CA GLU A 216 -25.12 1.24 1.21
C GLU A 216 -23.61 0.99 1.27
N CYS A 217 -22.81 2.01 0.93
CA CYS A 217 -21.35 1.88 0.93
C CYS A 217 -20.77 2.62 2.13
N TYR A 218 -20.38 1.86 3.16
CA TYR A 218 -19.73 2.39 4.37
C TYR A 218 -18.37 3.07 4.11
N MET A 219 -17.86 3.01 2.87
CA MET A 219 -16.62 3.65 2.42
C MET A 219 -16.85 4.99 1.71
N LYS A 220 -18.07 5.26 1.21
CA LYS A 220 -18.38 6.46 0.41
C LYS A 220 -18.86 7.64 1.26
N ASP A 221 -19.37 7.39 2.46
CA ASP A 221 -19.86 8.45 3.35
C ASP A 221 -18.68 9.16 4.04
N GLU A 222 -18.30 10.30 3.44
CA GLU A 222 -17.39 11.34 3.94
C GLU A 222 -16.26 10.85 4.86
N LEU A 223 -15.22 10.33 4.25
CA LEU A 223 -13.89 10.21 4.84
C LEU A 223 -13.27 11.61 5.00
N LYS A 224 -13.87 12.47 5.83
CA LYS A 224 -13.17 13.61 6.38
C LYS A 224 -12.05 13.07 7.25
N ILE A 225 -10.86 13.12 6.68
CA ILE A 225 -9.63 12.75 7.36
C ILE A 225 -9.01 14.04 7.87
N ASP A 226 -8.46 13.97 9.08
CA ASP A 226 -7.76 15.09 9.68
C ASP A 226 -6.47 15.37 8.88
N ASP A 227 -6.52 16.40 8.04
CA ASP A 227 -5.41 16.84 7.21
C ASP A 227 -4.53 17.90 7.89
N ARG A 228 -4.78 18.23 9.17
CA ARG A 228 -4.12 19.33 9.87
C ARG A 228 -2.60 19.19 9.87
N LYS A 229 -2.09 18.03 10.32
CA LYS A 229 -0.63 17.76 10.35
C LYS A 229 -0.01 17.80 8.96
N TYR A 230 -0.77 17.36 7.96
CA TYR A 230 -0.34 17.39 6.57
C TYR A 230 -0.26 18.83 6.04
N ARG A 231 -1.27 19.67 6.32
CA ARG A 231 -1.26 21.11 5.97
C ARG A 231 -0.17 21.89 6.71
N GLU A 232 0.11 21.54 7.96
CA GLU A 232 1.18 22.14 8.77
C GLU A 232 2.58 21.74 8.27
N GLY A 233 2.68 20.66 7.48
CA GLY A 233 3.94 20.18 6.91
C GLY A 233 4.72 19.24 7.82
N GLU A 234 4.07 18.70 8.85
CA GLU A 234 4.69 17.84 9.86
C GLU A 234 4.90 16.40 9.38
N ILE A 235 4.09 15.96 8.42
CA ILE A 235 4.13 14.61 7.84
C ILE A 235 4.26 14.67 6.31
N SER A 236 4.89 13.64 5.75
CA SER A 236 5.02 13.43 4.31
C SER A 236 3.70 13.00 3.65
N ASP A 237 3.64 13.01 2.32
CA ASP A 237 2.47 12.52 1.59
C ASP A 237 2.21 11.04 1.90
N LYS A 238 3.26 10.20 1.92
CA LYS A 238 3.10 8.77 2.24
C LYS A 238 2.61 8.52 3.66
N GLU A 239 3.15 9.23 4.65
CA GLU A 239 2.67 9.12 6.03
C GLU A 239 1.21 9.55 6.14
N PHE A 240 0.81 10.62 5.45
CA PHE A 240 -0.59 11.05 5.42
C PHE A 240 -1.48 9.95 4.81
N ILE A 241 -1.09 9.37 3.68
CA ILE A 241 -1.81 8.24 3.05
C ILE A 241 -1.95 7.05 4.01
N ASP A 242 -0.87 6.65 4.70
CA ASP A 242 -0.89 5.49 5.60
C ASP A 242 -1.70 5.72 6.88
N ILE A 243 -1.65 6.93 7.45
CA ILE A 243 -2.50 7.33 8.58
C ILE A 243 -3.96 7.31 8.13
N SER A 244 -4.25 7.96 7.01
CA SER A 244 -5.58 8.01 6.40
C SER A 244 -6.17 6.62 6.18
N LYS A 245 -5.39 5.71 5.57
CA LYS A 245 -5.81 4.33 5.34
C LYS A 245 -6.15 3.61 6.63
N ARG A 246 -5.34 3.78 7.68
CA ARG A 246 -5.62 3.17 9.00
C ARG A 246 -6.87 3.73 9.65
N GLU A 247 -7.09 5.05 9.57
CA GLU A 247 -8.31 5.67 10.09
C GLU A 247 -9.56 5.17 9.36
N ILE A 248 -9.51 5.08 8.02
CA ILE A 248 -10.59 4.51 7.20
C ILE A 248 -10.88 3.08 7.65
N LEU A 249 -9.85 2.23 7.73
CA LEU A 249 -9.99 0.84 8.15
C LEU A 249 -10.57 0.73 9.57
N SER A 250 -10.14 1.57 10.51
CA SER A 250 -10.68 1.58 11.87
C SER A 250 -12.15 1.99 11.92
N ARG A 251 -12.60 2.95 11.10
CA ARG A 251 -14.01 3.37 11.05
C ARG A 251 -14.93 2.25 10.54
N ILE A 252 -14.45 1.42 9.62
CA ILE A 252 -15.23 0.29 9.09
C ILE A 252 -15.14 -0.97 9.95
N GLU A 253 -14.20 -1.07 10.90
CA GLU A 253 -14.13 -2.20 11.84
C GLU A 253 -15.40 -2.32 12.69
N ASP A 254 -16.11 -1.22 12.95
CA ASP A 254 -17.39 -1.24 13.66
C ASP A 254 -18.58 -1.65 12.77
N LYS A 255 -18.35 -1.87 11.47
CA LYS A 255 -19.36 -2.30 10.49
C LYS A 255 -19.05 -3.71 10.02
N LYS A 256 -20.07 -4.46 9.61
CA LYS A 256 -19.90 -5.79 9.05
C LYS A 256 -19.37 -5.69 7.60
N VAL A 257 -18.06 -5.51 7.48
CA VAL A 257 -17.35 -5.37 6.20
C VAL A 257 -16.17 -6.32 6.15
N PHE A 258 -15.98 -7.00 5.03
CA PHE A 258 -14.90 -7.93 4.81
C PHE A 258 -13.85 -7.32 3.87
N VAL A 259 -12.58 -7.31 4.30
CA VAL A 259 -11.47 -6.69 3.58
C VAL A 259 -10.26 -7.61 3.55
N ILE A 260 -9.64 -7.76 2.38
CA ILE A 260 -8.39 -8.50 2.19
C ILE A 260 -7.39 -7.59 1.48
N GLY A 261 -6.35 -7.16 2.19
CA GLY A 261 -5.37 -6.20 1.66
C GLY A 261 -6.03 -4.86 1.32
N ASP A 262 -6.13 -4.56 0.03
CA ASP A 262 -6.83 -3.40 -0.55
C ASP A 262 -8.17 -3.77 -1.19
N GLU A 263 -8.63 -5.03 -1.13
CA GLU A 263 -9.89 -5.46 -1.73
C GLU A 263 -11.01 -5.48 -0.68
N CYS A 264 -12.08 -4.73 -0.91
CA CYS A 264 -13.28 -4.71 -0.06
C CYS A 264 -14.40 -5.54 -0.70
N TYR A 265 -14.94 -6.48 0.07
CA TYR A 265 -16.01 -7.39 -0.33
C TYR A 265 -17.37 -6.97 0.25
N GLY A 266 -17.44 -5.86 1.00
CA GLY A 266 -18.66 -5.46 1.70
C GLY A 266 -19.08 -6.52 2.72
N ASP A 267 -20.35 -6.85 2.77
CA ASP A 267 -20.93 -7.93 3.59
C ASP A 267 -21.07 -9.26 2.82
N ASN A 268 -20.48 -9.36 1.62
CA ASN A 268 -20.57 -10.56 0.78
C ASN A 268 -19.63 -11.66 1.29
N ALA A 269 -20.16 -12.50 2.18
CA ALA A 269 -19.44 -13.64 2.76
C ALA A 269 -18.97 -14.64 1.69
N GLN A 270 -19.77 -14.87 0.65
CA GLN A 270 -19.46 -15.86 -0.38
C GLN A 270 -18.23 -15.44 -1.20
N ALA A 271 -18.20 -14.20 -1.69
CA ALA A 271 -17.06 -13.68 -2.44
C ALA A 271 -15.78 -13.63 -1.57
N PHE A 272 -15.92 -13.35 -0.28
CA PHE A 272 -14.80 -13.38 0.66
C PHE A 272 -14.27 -14.81 0.88
N ILE A 273 -15.17 -15.80 1.06
CA ILE A 273 -14.82 -17.23 1.19
C ILE A 273 -14.09 -17.73 -0.06
N GLU A 274 -14.62 -17.43 -1.24
CA GLU A 274 -14.00 -17.81 -2.52
C GLU A 274 -12.59 -17.25 -2.65
N LYS A 275 -12.35 -16.03 -2.14
CA LYS A 275 -11.03 -15.43 -2.18
C LYS A 275 -10.03 -16.07 -1.23
N ILE A 276 -10.44 -16.41 0.00
CA ILE A 276 -9.53 -17.02 0.99
C ILE A 276 -9.34 -18.54 0.79
N ASP A 277 -10.15 -19.16 -0.07
CA ASP A 277 -10.09 -20.55 -0.52
C ASP A 277 -9.87 -21.55 0.63
N PRO A 278 -10.84 -21.68 1.56
CA PRO A 278 -10.69 -22.52 2.73
C PRO A 278 -10.79 -24.01 2.38
N LYS A 279 -10.09 -24.82 3.15
CA LYS A 279 -10.17 -26.29 3.01
C LYS A 279 -11.54 -26.80 3.46
N GLU A 280 -11.94 -27.97 2.99
CA GLU A 280 -13.26 -28.56 3.29
C GLU A 280 -13.60 -28.60 4.79
N TRP A 281 -12.62 -28.92 5.64
CA TRP A 281 -12.79 -28.97 7.09
C TRP A 281 -12.79 -27.60 7.79
N GLU A 282 -12.43 -26.53 7.07
CA GLU A 282 -12.43 -25.14 7.57
C GLU A 282 -13.74 -24.42 7.23
N LYS A 283 -14.38 -24.78 6.10
CA LYS A 283 -15.56 -24.10 5.53
C LYS A 283 -16.66 -23.82 6.55
N SER A 284 -17.14 -24.85 7.24
CA SER A 284 -18.27 -24.68 8.18
C SER A 284 -17.96 -23.73 9.34
N GLU A 285 -16.71 -23.71 9.78
CA GLU A 285 -16.28 -22.84 10.88
C GLU A 285 -16.13 -21.39 10.40
N ILE A 286 -15.58 -21.19 9.21
CA ILE A 286 -15.44 -19.87 8.60
C ILE A 286 -16.81 -19.26 8.27
N GLU A 287 -17.74 -20.05 7.72
CA GLU A 287 -19.12 -19.62 7.49
C GLU A 287 -19.80 -19.19 8.79
N ARG A 288 -19.57 -19.94 9.88
CA ARG A 288 -20.08 -19.59 11.21
C ARG A 288 -19.54 -18.25 11.69
N ILE A 289 -18.22 -18.04 11.59
CA ILE A 289 -17.56 -16.77 11.94
C ILE A 289 -18.17 -15.62 11.15
N LEU A 290 -18.24 -15.75 9.82
CA LEU A 290 -18.76 -14.69 8.93
C LEU A 290 -20.23 -14.38 9.20
N LYS A 291 -21.02 -15.38 9.63
CA LYS A 291 -22.43 -15.19 9.98
C LYS A 291 -22.60 -14.47 11.33
N GLU A 292 -21.86 -14.88 12.35
CA GLU A 292 -21.98 -14.35 13.72
C GLU A 292 -21.29 -13.01 13.92
N GLU A 293 -20.18 -12.78 13.22
CA GLU A 293 -19.41 -11.54 13.33
C GLU A 293 -20.23 -10.34 12.83
N LYS A 294 -20.22 -9.28 13.64
CA LYS A 294 -20.90 -8.01 13.38
C LYS A 294 -19.92 -6.89 13.04
N ARG A 295 -18.64 -7.07 13.39
CA ARG A 295 -17.53 -6.17 13.09
C ARG A 295 -16.86 -6.51 11.77
N GLY A 296 -15.94 -5.65 11.36
CA GLY A 296 -15.18 -5.81 10.14
C GLY A 296 -14.14 -6.92 10.26
N ILE A 297 -14.05 -7.77 9.25
CA ILE A 297 -12.98 -8.76 9.15
C ILE A 297 -11.96 -8.27 8.13
N ILE A 298 -10.89 -7.70 8.67
CA ILE A 298 -9.75 -7.21 7.88
C ILE A 298 -8.61 -8.22 7.97
N LEU A 299 -8.15 -8.70 6.81
CA LEU A 299 -7.00 -9.59 6.63
C LEU A 299 -5.93 -8.91 5.79
N SER A 300 -4.65 -9.16 6.09
CA SER A 300 -3.54 -8.64 5.28
C SER A 300 -3.30 -9.42 3.98
N SER A 301 -3.82 -10.63 3.87
CA SER A 301 -3.68 -11.50 2.69
C SER A 301 -4.81 -12.52 2.63
N PRO A 302 -5.12 -13.10 1.45
CA PRO A 302 -6.18 -14.09 1.30
C PRO A 302 -5.75 -15.42 1.93
N SER A 303 -6.12 -15.65 3.19
CA SER A 303 -5.71 -16.85 3.93
C SER A 303 -6.77 -17.24 4.95
N SER A 304 -7.34 -18.43 4.77
CA SER A 304 -8.24 -19.05 5.74
C SER A 304 -7.55 -19.28 7.09
N ALA A 305 -6.27 -19.66 7.09
CA ALA A 305 -5.48 -19.86 8.30
C ALA A 305 -5.33 -18.57 9.13
N LYS A 306 -5.05 -17.43 8.48
CA LYS A 306 -4.97 -16.13 9.18
C LYS A 306 -6.31 -15.72 9.78
N LEU A 307 -7.41 -16.02 9.10
CA LEU A 307 -8.75 -15.79 9.65
C LEU A 307 -8.97 -16.63 10.91
N LEU A 308 -8.73 -17.94 10.84
CA LEU A 308 -8.91 -18.84 11.97
C LEU A 308 -8.00 -18.46 13.15
N GLU A 309 -6.75 -18.09 12.89
CA GLU A 309 -5.80 -17.59 13.88
C GLU A 309 -6.32 -16.33 14.58
N LYS A 310 -6.88 -15.36 13.83
CA LYS A 310 -7.49 -14.14 14.38
C LYS A 310 -8.59 -14.43 15.40
N TYR A 311 -9.30 -15.55 15.24
CA TYR A 311 -10.36 -16.00 16.15
C TYR A 311 -9.89 -17.06 17.16
N GLY A 312 -8.59 -17.35 17.24
CA GLY A 312 -8.03 -18.33 18.17
C GLY A 312 -8.42 -19.78 17.87
N ILE A 313 -8.73 -20.09 16.61
CA ILE A 313 -9.19 -21.43 16.20
C ILE A 313 -8.03 -22.23 15.61
N SER A 314 -7.79 -23.40 16.18
CA SER A 314 -6.77 -24.35 15.70
C SER A 314 -7.25 -25.07 14.45
N THR A 315 -6.53 -24.86 13.34
CA THR A 315 -6.75 -25.61 12.08
C THR A 315 -6.53 -27.11 12.25
N LYS A 316 -5.63 -27.50 13.15
CA LYS A 316 -5.35 -28.89 13.50
C LYS A 316 -6.57 -29.55 14.14
N ASP A 317 -7.20 -28.87 15.10
CA ASP A 317 -8.34 -29.40 15.85
C ASP A 317 -9.56 -29.56 14.93
N LEU A 318 -9.76 -28.60 14.01
CA LEU A 318 -10.81 -28.69 12.99
C LEU A 318 -10.59 -29.91 12.09
N LYS A 319 -9.35 -30.13 11.64
CA LYS A 319 -8.99 -31.27 10.81
C LYS A 319 -9.23 -32.59 11.55
N GLU A 320 -8.77 -32.72 12.78
CA GLU A 320 -8.96 -33.94 13.60
C GLU A 320 -10.45 -34.21 13.85
N LYS A 321 -11.24 -33.18 14.16
CA LYS A 321 -12.69 -33.29 14.35
C LYS A 321 -13.40 -33.73 13.07
N TYR A 322 -12.99 -33.21 11.92
CA TYR A 322 -13.50 -33.61 10.62
C TYR A 322 -13.17 -35.07 10.30
N GLU A 323 -11.90 -35.47 10.44
CA GLU A 323 -11.46 -36.84 10.22
C GLU A 323 -12.19 -37.84 11.13
N ARG A 324 -12.44 -37.47 12.39
CA ARG A 324 -13.24 -38.29 13.31
C ARG A 324 -14.67 -38.46 12.82
N LYS A 325 -15.33 -37.38 12.38
CA LYS A 325 -16.70 -37.46 11.83
C LYS A 325 -16.76 -38.31 10.57
N GLU A 326 -15.78 -38.20 9.67
CA GLU A 326 -15.71 -39.03 8.47
C GLU A 326 -15.54 -40.51 8.83
N LYS A 327 -14.66 -40.82 9.79
CA LYS A 327 -14.53 -42.20 10.33
C LYS A 327 -15.84 -42.71 10.94
N GLU A 328 -16.54 -41.89 11.73
CA GLU A 328 -17.85 -42.26 12.29
C GLU A 328 -18.91 -42.53 11.21
N LYS A 329 -18.92 -41.75 10.12
CA LYS A 329 -19.81 -42.01 8.98
C LYS A 329 -19.51 -43.35 8.32
N ILE A 330 -18.23 -43.66 8.12
CA ILE A 330 -17.80 -44.97 7.58
C ILE A 330 -18.29 -46.10 8.47
N ILE A 331 -18.12 -45.98 9.80
CA ILE A 331 -18.59 -47.00 10.76
C ILE A 331 -20.11 -47.17 10.68
N LYS A 332 -20.88 -46.06 10.70
CA LYS A 332 -22.35 -46.11 10.61
C LYS A 332 -22.86 -46.66 9.28
N GLY A 333 -22.08 -46.52 8.20
CA GLY A 333 -22.40 -47.08 6.89
C GLY A 333 -22.13 -48.59 6.75
N LEU A 334 -21.50 -49.20 7.74
CA LEU A 334 -21.21 -50.63 7.77
C LEU A 334 -22.18 -51.35 8.74
N PRO A 335 -22.73 -52.50 8.34
CA PRO A 335 -23.64 -53.26 9.20
C PRO A 335 -22.92 -53.77 10.46
N GLU A 336 -23.63 -53.94 11.57
CA GLU A 336 -23.12 -54.71 12.71
C GLU A 336 -23.11 -56.20 12.37
N ILE A 337 -22.02 -56.89 12.68
CA ILE A 337 -21.81 -58.28 12.30
C ILE A 337 -21.48 -59.09 13.55
N GLU A 338 -22.41 -59.96 13.94
CA GLU A 338 -22.12 -61.03 14.92
C GLU A 338 -21.50 -62.21 14.16
N ALA A 339 -20.18 -62.26 14.14
CA ALA A 339 -19.43 -63.24 13.35
C ALA A 339 -18.63 -64.22 14.22
N LYS A 340 -18.43 -65.45 13.72
CA LYS A 340 -17.51 -66.45 14.29
C LYS A 340 -16.07 -66.19 13.79
N GLU A 341 -15.08 -66.67 14.53
CA GLU A 341 -13.62 -66.38 14.41
C GLU A 341 -13.11 -65.83 13.07
N ILE A 342 -13.26 -66.57 11.95
CA ILE A 342 -12.75 -66.17 10.62
C ILE A 342 -13.48 -64.94 10.06
N ALA A 343 -14.80 -64.87 10.21
CA ALA A 343 -15.60 -63.75 9.73
C ALA A 343 -15.24 -62.45 10.48
N ASN A 344 -15.00 -62.54 11.81
CA ASN A 344 -14.50 -61.40 12.58
C ASN A 344 -13.12 -60.95 12.11
N PHE A 345 -12.26 -61.89 11.73
CA PHE A 345 -10.93 -61.54 11.22
C PHE A 345 -10.99 -60.75 9.91
N ILE A 346 -11.76 -61.25 8.95
CA ILE A 346 -11.95 -60.61 7.65
C ILE A 346 -12.58 -59.22 7.84
N ASP A 347 -13.61 -59.13 8.68
CA ASP A 347 -14.29 -57.86 8.98
C ASP A 347 -13.36 -56.85 9.65
N ASN A 348 -12.57 -57.27 10.64
CA ASN A 348 -11.60 -56.40 11.30
C ASN A 348 -10.57 -55.81 10.33
N ILE A 349 -10.01 -56.64 9.43
CA ILE A 349 -9.04 -56.17 8.44
C ILE A 349 -9.69 -55.17 7.47
N ALA A 350 -10.89 -55.50 6.97
CA ALA A 350 -11.61 -54.64 6.04
C ALA A 350 -11.99 -53.29 6.69
N ARG A 351 -12.48 -53.29 7.94
CA ARG A 351 -12.76 -52.07 8.71
C ARG A 351 -11.51 -51.27 9.02
N ALA A 352 -10.41 -51.93 9.42
CA ALA A 352 -9.15 -51.27 9.69
C ALA A 352 -8.61 -50.55 8.44
N TYR A 353 -8.76 -51.18 7.27
CA TYR A 353 -8.44 -50.54 5.99
C TYR A 353 -9.37 -49.36 5.69
N LYS A 354 -10.69 -49.54 5.81
CA LYS A 354 -11.65 -48.45 5.54
C LYS A 354 -11.45 -47.24 6.46
N LEU A 355 -10.99 -47.44 7.70
CA LEU A 355 -10.83 -46.35 8.67
C LEU A 355 -9.45 -45.68 8.68
N TYR A 356 -8.39 -46.43 8.40
CA TYR A 356 -7.01 -45.95 8.54
C TYR A 356 -6.13 -46.28 7.33
N GLY A 357 -6.73 -46.72 6.23
CA GLY A 357 -6.04 -47.11 5.00
C GLY A 357 -5.05 -48.25 5.21
N LYS A 358 -3.99 -48.22 4.41
CA LYS A 358 -2.92 -49.24 4.40
C LYS A 358 -2.29 -49.47 5.78
N GLU A 359 -2.10 -48.42 6.57
CA GLU A 359 -1.48 -48.55 7.90
C GLU A 359 -2.38 -49.29 8.89
N GLY A 360 -3.70 -49.03 8.86
CA GLY A 360 -4.66 -49.75 9.69
C GLY A 360 -4.68 -51.24 9.39
N LEU A 361 -4.78 -51.57 8.12
CA LEU A 361 -4.75 -52.96 7.64
C LEU A 361 -3.48 -53.69 8.08
N LEU A 362 -2.31 -53.09 7.89
CA LEU A 362 -1.05 -53.70 8.29
C LEU A 362 -0.92 -53.85 9.81
N ARG A 363 -1.47 -52.91 10.58
CA ARG A 363 -1.51 -53.01 12.05
C ARG A 363 -2.37 -54.18 12.51
N GLU A 364 -3.55 -54.36 11.92
CA GLU A 364 -4.46 -55.46 12.26
C GLU A 364 -3.84 -56.82 11.91
N ILE A 365 -3.24 -56.95 10.73
CA ILE A 365 -2.54 -58.18 10.29
C ILE A 365 -1.37 -58.52 11.25
N LYS A 366 -0.70 -57.51 11.81
CA LYS A 366 0.44 -57.71 12.73
C LYS A 366 0.04 -57.95 14.19
N ALA A 367 -1.21 -57.68 14.55
CA ALA A 367 -1.64 -57.67 15.95
C ALA A 367 -1.65 -59.06 16.61
N ARG A 368 -1.66 -60.14 15.82
CA ARG A 368 -1.81 -61.50 16.35
C ARG A 368 -1.03 -62.56 15.58
N LYS A 369 -0.80 -63.69 16.24
CA LYS A 369 -0.27 -64.89 15.59
C LYS A 369 -1.38 -65.53 14.76
N MET A 370 -1.13 -65.67 13.47
CA MET A 370 -2.11 -66.17 12.51
C MET A 370 -1.92 -67.66 12.20
N ASN A 371 -3.02 -68.37 12.02
CA ASN A 371 -3.04 -69.71 11.41
C ASN A 371 -2.90 -69.62 9.87
N VAL A 372 -2.85 -70.77 9.19
CA VAL A 372 -2.64 -70.83 7.72
C VAL A 372 -3.75 -70.11 6.95
N LYS A 373 -5.02 -70.27 7.35
CA LYS A 373 -6.16 -69.61 6.69
C LYS A 373 -6.11 -68.09 6.89
N GLU A 374 -5.85 -67.64 8.11
CA GLU A 374 -5.71 -66.22 8.43
C GLU A 374 -4.55 -65.57 7.67
N LYS A 375 -3.44 -66.30 7.48
CA LYS A 375 -2.34 -65.82 6.66
C LYS A 375 -2.73 -65.70 5.18
N ALA A 376 -3.44 -66.67 4.62
CA ALA A 376 -3.94 -66.59 3.25
C ALA A 376 -4.92 -65.41 3.07
N ILE A 377 -5.84 -65.20 4.03
CA ILE A 377 -6.75 -64.04 4.04
C ILE A 377 -5.97 -62.73 4.10
N SER A 378 -4.97 -62.62 4.99
CA SER A 378 -4.14 -61.43 5.10
C SER A 378 -3.38 -61.14 3.81
N TYR A 379 -2.87 -62.19 3.15
CA TYR A 379 -2.23 -62.06 1.84
C TYR A 379 -3.23 -61.64 0.76
N ALA A 380 -4.48 -62.13 0.80
CA ALA A 380 -5.54 -61.73 -0.13
C ALA A 380 -5.79 -60.22 -0.10
N PHE A 381 -5.86 -59.64 1.10
CA PHE A 381 -5.98 -58.19 1.29
C PHE A 381 -4.74 -57.44 0.78
N ILE A 382 -3.54 -57.89 1.15
CA ILE A 382 -2.27 -57.28 0.71
C ILE A 382 -2.15 -57.28 -0.82
N PHE A 383 -2.44 -58.42 -1.46
CA PHE A 383 -2.38 -58.61 -2.91
C PHE A 383 -3.44 -57.78 -3.62
N SER A 384 -4.68 -57.74 -3.12
CA SER A 384 -5.78 -56.97 -3.70
C SER A 384 -5.53 -55.45 -3.73
N LEU A 385 -4.63 -54.96 -2.88
CA LEU A 385 -4.28 -53.55 -2.71
C LEU A 385 -2.90 -53.18 -3.26
N ASP A 386 -2.24 -54.11 -3.96
CA ASP A 386 -0.86 -53.97 -4.48
C ASP A 386 0.14 -53.51 -3.40
N ILE A 387 0.00 -54.07 -2.19
CA ILE A 387 0.90 -53.76 -1.08
C ILE A 387 2.14 -54.67 -1.18
N LYS A 388 3.23 -54.14 -1.73
CA LYS A 388 4.50 -54.88 -1.93
C LYS A 388 5.29 -55.21 -0.66
N SER A 389 4.77 -54.90 0.52
CA SER A 389 5.44 -55.16 1.80
C SER A 389 4.96 -56.47 2.41
N GLU A 390 5.85 -57.18 3.11
CA GLU A 390 5.52 -58.35 3.95
C GLU A 390 5.25 -59.68 3.21
N GLU A 391 5.38 -59.74 1.88
CA GLU A 391 5.15 -60.98 1.12
C GLU A 391 6.06 -62.14 1.52
N TRP A 392 7.25 -61.86 2.03
CA TRP A 392 8.23 -62.86 2.47
C TRP A 392 7.77 -63.66 3.69
N LYS A 393 6.75 -63.19 4.43
CA LYS A 393 6.21 -63.85 5.64
C LYS A 393 5.23 -64.99 5.34
N TYR A 394 4.84 -65.13 4.07
CA TYR A 394 3.84 -66.08 3.61
C TYR A 394 4.48 -67.23 2.84
N SER A 395 4.06 -68.45 3.14
CA SER A 395 4.45 -69.64 2.38
C SER A 395 3.81 -69.64 0.99
N ARG A 396 4.33 -70.47 0.08
CA ARG A 396 3.77 -70.59 -1.29
C ARG A 396 2.28 -70.96 -1.28
N MET A 397 1.89 -71.90 -0.41
CA MET A 397 0.48 -72.32 -0.26
C MET A 397 -0.42 -71.17 0.23
N GLU A 398 0.04 -70.40 1.22
CA GLU A 398 -0.69 -69.24 1.73
C GLU A 398 -0.85 -68.15 0.66
N LYS A 399 0.17 -67.95 -0.18
CA LYS A 399 0.12 -67.00 -1.29
C LYS A 399 -0.85 -67.42 -2.38
N ASP A 400 -0.74 -68.67 -2.85
CA ASP A 400 -1.60 -69.18 -3.92
C ASP A 400 -3.08 -69.13 -3.51
N PHE A 401 -3.38 -69.50 -2.24
CA PHE A 401 -4.73 -69.39 -1.72
C PHE A 401 -5.18 -67.94 -1.49
N GLY A 402 -4.28 -67.06 -1.02
CA GLY A 402 -4.59 -65.64 -0.87
C GLY A 402 -4.85 -64.93 -2.20
N ILE A 403 -4.15 -65.29 -3.29
CA ILE A 403 -4.40 -64.76 -4.65
C ILE A 403 -5.81 -65.15 -5.11
N HIS A 404 -6.22 -66.40 -4.88
CA HIS A 404 -7.59 -66.83 -5.18
C HIS A 404 -8.64 -66.00 -4.42
N LEU A 405 -8.37 -65.72 -3.15
CA LEU A 405 -9.25 -64.95 -2.27
C LEU A 405 -9.22 -63.43 -2.52
N SER A 406 -8.25 -62.89 -3.28
CA SER A 406 -8.03 -61.44 -3.38
C SER A 406 -9.18 -60.69 -4.03
N SER A 407 -9.93 -61.35 -4.93
CA SER A 407 -11.12 -60.79 -5.56
C SER A 407 -12.23 -60.50 -4.53
N TYR A 408 -12.41 -61.38 -3.55
CA TYR A 408 -13.35 -61.20 -2.44
C TYR A 408 -12.90 -60.10 -1.50
N ALA A 409 -11.60 -60.05 -1.17
CA ALA A 409 -11.03 -58.98 -0.36
C ALA A 409 -11.24 -57.60 -1.00
N LYS A 410 -11.02 -57.48 -2.32
CA LYS A 410 -11.24 -56.24 -3.07
C LYS A 410 -12.71 -55.82 -3.05
N ARG A 411 -13.61 -56.74 -3.39
CA ARG A 411 -15.06 -56.50 -3.36
C ARG A 411 -15.54 -56.05 -1.98
N LEU A 412 -15.00 -56.65 -0.91
CA LEU A 412 -15.38 -56.30 0.46
C LEU A 412 -14.91 -54.89 0.86
N ILE A 413 -13.69 -54.51 0.47
CA ILE A 413 -13.15 -53.17 0.69
C ILE A 413 -13.98 -52.10 -0.02
N ASP A 414 -14.49 -52.40 -1.22
CA ASP A 414 -15.26 -51.46 -2.03
C ASP A 414 -16.77 -51.47 -1.69
N ALA A 415 -17.22 -52.43 -0.87
CA ALA A 415 -18.64 -52.59 -0.53
C ALA A 415 -19.10 -51.70 0.64
N GLU A 416 -20.39 -51.38 0.64
CA GLU A 416 -21.08 -50.62 1.68
C GLU A 416 -22.43 -51.28 2.05
N GLY A 417 -22.97 -50.95 3.23
CA GLY A 417 -24.30 -51.38 3.67
C GLY A 417 -24.54 -52.88 3.59
N GLU A 418 -25.72 -53.29 3.13
CA GLU A 418 -26.11 -54.71 3.06
C GLU A 418 -25.24 -55.53 2.09
N ASN A 419 -24.68 -54.88 1.07
CA ASN A 419 -23.78 -55.54 0.13
C ASN A 419 -22.47 -55.96 0.81
N TYR A 420 -21.98 -55.16 1.76
CA TYR A 420 -20.80 -55.50 2.56
C TYR A 420 -21.01 -56.81 3.32
N LYS A 421 -22.18 -56.98 3.96
CA LYS A 421 -22.52 -58.20 4.70
C LYS A 421 -22.56 -59.43 3.78
N LYS A 422 -23.22 -59.33 2.63
CA LYS A 422 -23.29 -60.42 1.64
C LYS A 422 -21.90 -60.85 1.16
N ILE A 423 -21.05 -59.88 0.84
CA ILE A 423 -19.69 -60.17 0.37
C ILE A 423 -18.84 -60.78 1.49
N LEU A 424 -19.02 -60.34 2.74
CA LEU A 424 -18.34 -60.98 3.88
C LEU A 424 -18.76 -62.45 4.02
N GLU A 425 -20.04 -62.76 3.90
CA GLU A 425 -20.54 -64.14 3.96
C GLU A 425 -20.01 -65.01 2.82
N GLU A 426 -19.94 -64.46 1.60
CA GLU A 426 -19.32 -65.13 0.45
C GLU A 426 -17.83 -65.40 0.71
N PHE A 427 -17.10 -64.40 1.20
CA PHE A 427 -15.68 -64.52 1.48
C PHE A 427 -15.42 -65.59 2.56
N VAL A 428 -16.22 -65.63 3.62
CA VAL A 428 -16.09 -66.64 4.68
C VAL A 428 -16.36 -68.06 4.14
N ARG A 429 -17.36 -68.23 3.27
CA ARG A 429 -17.65 -69.54 2.66
C ARG A 429 -16.51 -70.04 1.78
N GLU A 430 -15.87 -69.14 1.04
CA GLU A 430 -14.73 -69.49 0.18
C GLU A 430 -13.49 -69.91 0.98
N VAL A 431 -13.30 -69.30 2.17
CA VAL A 431 -12.20 -69.66 3.08
C VAL A 431 -12.38 -71.06 3.70
N GLY A 432 -13.63 -71.52 3.83
CA GLY A 432 -14.00 -72.83 4.37
C GLY A 432 -14.27 -72.83 5.86
#